data_AF-A0A438JHK4-F1
#
_entry.id   AF-A0A438JHK4-F1
#
_cell.length_a   1.000
_cell.length_b   1.000
_cell.length_c   1.000
_cell.angle_alpha   90.00
_cell.angle_beta   90.00
_cell.angle_gamma   90.00
#
_symmetry.space_group_name_H-M   'P 1'
#
loop_
_entity.id
_entity.type
_entity.pdbx_description
1 polymer ?
#
loop_
_entity_poly.entity_id
_entity_poly.type
_entity_poly.pdbx_seq_one_letter_code
_entity_poly.pdbx_strand_id
1 'polypeptide(L)'
;MEDSLSILLLFSSPFVLEGVIYVNSELCIDSDTQLQLTHLSFSASFRKNELHQVAQQASNIEDLTEVIRASLSVMCKQWSDAMHMFHEKFDSLSSLIIDHGLDSSPQEEFLSLLCGARTSPPLHQFLVSSLGEVGLKRVSKAVSNAGKELQLIVLDHLQN
;
A
#
# COMPACT_ATOMS: atom_id res chain seq x y z
N MET A 1 1.32 30.33 -28.08
CA MET A 1 2.45 29.39 -28.22
C MET A 1 2.64 28.59 -26.92
N GLU A 2 1.56 28.32 -26.18
CA GLU A 2 1.61 27.56 -24.92
C GLU A 2 0.81 26.24 -25.01
N ASP A 3 -0.17 26.15 -25.91
CA ASP A 3 -1.02 24.96 -26.08
C ASP A 3 -0.30 23.74 -26.69
N SER A 4 0.84 23.94 -27.35
CA SER A 4 1.62 22.84 -27.95
C SER A 4 2.43 22.06 -26.92
N LEU A 5 2.77 22.67 -25.78
CA LEU A 5 3.52 22.02 -24.70
C LEU A 5 2.60 21.11 -23.85
N SER A 6 1.35 21.54 -23.64
CA SER A 6 0.35 20.77 -22.91
C SER A 6 -0.03 19.46 -23.62
N ILE A 7 0.03 19.43 -24.96
CA ILE A 7 -0.24 18.22 -25.75
C ILE A 7 0.94 17.24 -25.65
N LEU A 8 2.19 17.72 -25.63
CA LEU A 8 3.37 16.86 -25.52
C LEU A 8 3.48 16.18 -24.15
N LEU A 9 3.05 16.84 -23.07
CA LEU A 9 3.03 16.23 -21.73
C LEU A 9 2.02 15.07 -21.62
N LEU A 10 0.93 15.10 -22.39
CA LEU A 10 -0.06 14.01 -22.42
C LEU A 10 0.45 12.74 -23.12
N PHE A 11 1.48 12.85 -23.96
CA PHE A 11 2.14 11.70 -24.59
C PHE A 11 3.27 11.11 -23.73
N SER A 12 3.59 11.74 -22.59
CA SER A 12 4.66 11.28 -21.71
C SER A 12 4.18 10.34 -20.60
N SER A 13 2.85 10.17 -20.43
CA SER A 13 2.29 9.18 -19.52
C SER A 13 2.15 7.84 -20.25
N PRO A 14 2.84 6.76 -19.80
CA PRO A 14 2.86 5.47 -20.50
C PRO A 14 1.47 4.81 -20.59
N PHE A 15 0.50 5.23 -19.78
CA PHE A 15 -0.87 4.72 -19.81
C PHE A 15 -1.74 5.28 -20.95
N VAL A 16 -1.47 6.50 -21.44
CA VAL A 16 -2.27 7.11 -22.53
C VAL A 16 -1.95 6.47 -23.88
N LEU A 17 -0.70 6.04 -24.07
CA LEU A 17 -0.26 5.33 -25.26
C LEU A 17 -0.98 3.98 -25.42
N GLU A 18 -1.24 3.27 -24.32
CA GLU A 18 -1.81 1.92 -24.36
C GLU A 18 -3.31 1.92 -24.70
N GLY A 19 -4.06 2.93 -24.24
CA GLY A 19 -5.49 3.09 -24.56
C GLY A 19 -5.79 3.67 -25.95
N VAL A 20 -4.91 4.55 -26.48
CA VAL A 20 -5.12 5.21 -27.77
C VAL A 20 -4.68 4.34 -28.96
N ILE A 21 -3.70 3.45 -28.76
CA ILE A 21 -3.21 2.55 -29.81
C ILE A 21 -4.22 1.42 -30.12
N TYR A 22 -5.10 1.05 -29.19
CA TYR A 22 -6.00 -0.10 -29.36
C TYR A 22 -7.25 0.15 -30.23
N VAL A 23 -7.51 1.38 -30.69
CA VAL A 23 -8.79 1.75 -31.35
C VAL A 23 -8.73 1.76 -32.89
N ASN A 24 -7.61 1.45 -33.55
CA ASN A 24 -7.56 1.44 -35.02
C ASN A 24 -6.78 0.26 -35.63
N SER A 25 -7.31 -0.95 -35.43
CA SER A 25 -6.83 -2.16 -36.10
C SER A 25 -7.76 -2.65 -37.23
N GLU A 26 -8.74 -1.87 -37.67
CA GLU A 26 -9.58 -2.22 -38.81
C GLU A 26 -9.55 -1.12 -39.87
N LEU A 27 -8.66 -1.26 -40.85
CA LEU A 27 -8.94 -0.74 -42.19
C LEU A 27 -8.41 -1.67 -43.27
N CYS A 28 -9.37 -2.20 -44.03
CA CYS A 28 -9.24 -3.10 -45.17
C CYS A 28 -8.19 -2.62 -46.19
N ILE A 29 -7.23 -3.49 -46.53
CA ILE A 29 -6.27 -3.28 -47.60
C ILE A 29 -6.91 -3.81 -48.89
N ASP A 30 -7.36 -2.91 -49.77
CA ASP A 30 -7.56 -3.23 -51.18
C ASP A 30 -6.40 -2.65 -52.01
N SER A 31 -6.06 -3.38 -53.05
CA SER A 31 -4.83 -3.31 -53.83
C SER A 31 -4.94 -2.23 -54.90
N ASP A 32 -4.05 -1.24 -54.90
CA ASP A 32 -3.13 -0.94 -56.01
C ASP A 32 -2.57 0.49 -55.95
N THR A 33 -1.31 0.61 -56.35
CA THR A 33 -0.59 1.83 -56.77
C THR A 33 -0.23 2.91 -55.73
N GLN A 34 1.05 2.80 -55.31
CA GLN A 34 2.08 3.85 -55.37
C GLN A 34 1.97 5.08 -54.43
N LEU A 35 2.86 5.10 -53.43
CA LEU A 35 3.22 6.20 -52.53
C LEU A 35 2.04 6.87 -51.80
N GLN A 36 1.51 6.18 -50.79
CA GLN A 36 0.72 6.84 -49.75
C GLN A 36 1.64 7.77 -48.95
N LEU A 37 1.59 9.09 -49.24
CA LEU A 37 1.71 10.06 -48.15
C LEU A 37 0.58 9.70 -47.20
N THR A 38 0.93 9.08 -46.06
CA THR A 38 0.02 8.88 -44.95
C THR A 38 -0.40 10.24 -44.45
N HIS A 39 -1.42 10.78 -45.10
CA HIS A 39 -2.20 11.89 -44.60
C HIS A 39 -2.93 11.32 -43.38
N LEU A 40 -2.23 11.27 -42.25
CA LEU A 40 -2.83 11.20 -40.93
C LEU A 40 -3.53 12.54 -40.74
N SER A 41 -4.64 12.75 -41.44
CA SER A 41 -5.60 13.78 -41.11
C SER A 41 -6.14 13.38 -39.74
N PHE A 42 -5.46 13.87 -38.71
CA PHE A 42 -5.88 13.78 -37.32
C PHE A 42 -7.17 14.58 -37.23
N SER A 43 -8.28 13.90 -37.51
CA SER A 43 -9.67 14.35 -37.34
C SER A 43 -10.02 14.64 -35.86
N ALA A 44 -9.02 14.79 -34.99
CA ALA A 44 -9.21 15.18 -33.60
C ALA A 44 -9.52 16.68 -33.44
N SER A 45 -9.52 17.46 -34.52
CA SER A 45 -9.99 18.84 -34.51
C SER A 45 -11.43 18.99 -34.00
N PHE A 46 -12.26 17.93 -34.05
CA PHE A 46 -13.63 17.94 -33.52
C PHE A 46 -13.79 17.48 -32.07
N ARG A 47 -12.74 16.95 -31.42
CA ARG A 47 -12.82 16.37 -30.07
C ARG A 47 -11.72 16.88 -29.14
N LYS A 48 -11.11 18.02 -29.45
CA LYS A 48 -10.00 18.60 -28.70
C LYS A 48 -10.35 18.89 -27.23
N ASN A 49 -11.57 19.37 -26.97
CA ASN A 49 -12.07 19.63 -25.62
C ASN A 49 -12.34 18.33 -24.85
N GLU A 50 -12.82 17.29 -25.52
CA GLU A 50 -13.14 16.01 -24.89
C GLU A 50 -11.87 15.21 -24.58
N LEU A 51 -10.91 15.20 -25.50
CA LEU A 51 -9.60 14.60 -25.25
C LEU A 51 -8.86 15.32 -24.12
N HIS A 52 -8.94 16.66 -24.08
CA HIS A 52 -8.39 17.45 -22.98
C HIS A 52 -9.07 17.12 -21.65
N GLN A 53 -10.40 16.99 -21.62
CA GLN A 53 -11.12 16.56 -20.41
C GLN A 53 -10.75 15.15 -19.97
N VAL A 54 -10.68 14.18 -20.89
CA VAL A 54 -10.32 12.79 -20.57
C VAL A 54 -8.88 12.69 -20.06
N ALA A 55 -7.97 13.43 -20.70
CA ALA A 55 -6.59 13.55 -20.26
C ALA A 55 -6.47 14.17 -18.87
N GLN A 56 -7.23 15.24 -18.60
CA GLN A 56 -7.26 15.88 -17.29
C GLN A 56 -7.86 14.96 -16.22
N GLN A 57 -8.91 14.21 -16.55
CA GLN A 57 -9.48 13.21 -15.65
C GLN A 57 -8.49 12.07 -15.37
N ALA A 58 -7.79 11.57 -16.39
CA ALA A 58 -6.77 10.55 -16.22
C ALA A 58 -5.61 11.03 -15.33
N SER A 59 -5.15 12.28 -15.52
CA SER A 59 -4.14 12.90 -14.64
C SER A 59 -4.61 12.98 -13.19
N ASN A 60 -5.85 13.41 -12.96
CA ASN A 60 -6.40 13.50 -11.60
C ASN A 60 -6.54 12.12 -10.93
N ILE A 61 -6.86 11.08 -11.70
CA ILE A 61 -6.93 9.69 -11.21
C ILE A 61 -5.53 9.18 -10.88
N GLU A 62 -4.52 9.50 -11.70
CA GLU A 62 -3.13 9.14 -11.46
C GLU A 62 -2.61 9.78 -10.16
N ASP A 63 -2.84 11.08 -9.97
CA ASP A 63 -2.46 11.80 -8.77
C ASP A 63 -3.11 11.19 -7.51
N LEU A 64 -4.41 10.87 -7.57
CA LEU A 64 -5.11 10.23 -6.46
C LEU A 64 -4.54 8.83 -6.16
N THR A 65 -4.26 8.05 -7.19
CA THR A 65 -3.68 6.71 -7.04
C THR A 65 -2.28 6.77 -6.41
N GLU A 66 -1.49 7.79 -6.74
CA GLU A 66 -0.18 8.01 -6.13
C GLU A 66 -0.29 8.33 -4.64
N VAL A 67 -1.23 9.19 -4.24
CA VAL A 67 -1.49 9.52 -2.83
C VAL A 67 -1.90 8.29 -2.03
N ILE A 68 -2.78 7.45 -2.59
CA ILE A 68 -3.23 6.20 -1.94
C ILE A 68 -2.05 5.24 -1.79
N ARG A 69 -1.23 5.08 -2.82
CA ARG A 69 -0.06 4.18 -2.79
C ARG A 69 0.99 4.64 -1.78
N ALA A 70 1.28 5.94 -1.75
CA ALA A 70 2.19 6.52 -0.77
C ALA A 70 1.67 6.32 0.67
N SER A 71 0.38 6.59 0.91
CA SER A 71 -0.25 6.41 2.22
C SER A 71 -0.21 4.95 2.68
N LEU A 72 -0.53 4.01 1.79
CA LEU A 72 -0.46 2.58 2.07
C LEU A 72 0.98 2.14 2.37
N SER A 73 1.96 2.66 1.64
CA SER A 73 3.38 2.34 1.87
C SER A 73 3.85 2.77 3.26
N VAL A 74 3.53 4.01 3.66
CA VAL A 74 3.85 4.55 4.99
C VAL A 74 3.20 3.70 6.08
N MET A 75 1.94 3.32 5.90
CA MET A 75 1.20 2.49 6.85
C MET A 75 1.77 1.08 6.98
N CYS A 76 2.08 0.42 5.86
CA CYS A 76 2.71 -0.90 5.87
C CYS A 76 4.04 -0.87 6.64
N LYS A 77 4.82 0.20 6.47
CA LYS A 77 6.05 0.41 7.22
C LYS A 77 5.77 0.59 8.72
N GLN A 78 4.83 1.46 9.09
CA GLN A 78 4.48 1.69 10.50
C GLN A 78 3.95 0.43 11.19
N TRP A 79 3.14 -0.37 10.50
CA TRP A 79 2.68 -1.66 11.01
C TRP A 79 3.83 -2.65 11.18
N SER A 80 4.73 -2.73 10.19
CA SER A 80 5.92 -3.57 10.27
C SER A 80 6.83 -3.17 11.45
N ASP A 81 7.07 -1.87 11.64
CA ASP A 81 7.88 -1.35 12.74
C ASP A 81 7.23 -1.65 14.11
N ALA A 82 5.90 -1.48 14.22
CA ALA A 82 5.16 -1.83 15.42
C ALA A 82 5.20 -3.33 15.73
N MET A 83 5.06 -4.18 14.70
CA MET A 83 5.10 -5.63 14.86
C MET A 83 6.50 -6.14 15.17
N HIS A 84 7.54 -5.52 14.59
CA HIS A 84 8.92 -5.80 14.95
C HIS A 84 9.17 -5.50 16.44
N MET A 85 8.68 -4.37 16.95
CA MET A 85 8.81 -4.02 18.36
C MET A 85 8.06 -5.00 19.28
N PHE A 86 6.90 -5.49 18.82
CA PHE A 86 6.17 -6.55 19.51
C PHE A 86 7.01 -7.84 19.58
N HIS A 87 7.50 -8.33 18.44
CA HIS A 87 8.32 -9.55 18.39
C HIS A 87 9.61 -9.44 19.19
N GLU A 88 10.36 -8.33 19.04
CA GLU A 88 11.59 -8.08 19.80
C GLU A 88 11.36 -8.23 21.31
N LYS A 89 10.21 -7.81 21.82
CA LYS A 89 9.85 -7.99 23.22
C LYS A 89 9.35 -9.40 23.51
N PHE A 90 8.36 -9.89 22.79
CA PHE A 90 7.64 -11.11 23.13
C PHE A 90 8.41 -12.40 22.80
N ASP A 91 9.35 -12.38 21.85
CA ASP A 91 10.16 -13.56 21.49
C ASP A 91 11.11 -13.96 22.63
N SER A 92 11.47 -13.02 23.51
CA SER A 92 12.28 -13.31 24.70
C SER A 92 11.60 -14.29 25.67
N LEU A 93 10.26 -14.37 25.67
CA LEU A 93 9.53 -15.31 26.50
C LEU A 93 9.78 -16.76 26.06
N SER A 94 9.88 -17.02 24.75
CA SER A 94 10.17 -18.35 24.23
C SER A 94 11.53 -18.87 24.71
N SER A 95 12.56 -18.01 24.65
CA SER A 95 13.89 -18.35 25.20
C SER A 95 13.82 -18.62 26.70
N LEU A 96 13.05 -17.80 27.42
CA LEU A 96 12.95 -17.91 28.87
C LEU A 96 12.25 -19.20 29.33
N ILE A 97 11.24 -19.65 28.60
CA ILE A 97 10.55 -20.93 28.83
C ILE A 97 11.55 -22.09 28.67
N ILE A 98 12.34 -22.08 27.60
CA ILE A 98 13.37 -23.09 27.33
C ILE A 98 14.43 -23.09 28.44
N ASP A 99 14.88 -21.91 28.87
CA ASP A 99 15.87 -21.75 29.94
C ASP A 99 15.36 -22.29 31.30
N HIS A 100 14.05 -22.24 31.53
CA HIS A 100 13.41 -22.83 32.70
C HIS A 100 13.06 -24.32 32.53
N GLY A 101 13.40 -24.93 31.40
CA GLY A 101 13.16 -26.35 31.10
C GLY A 101 11.69 -26.70 30.90
N LEU A 102 10.85 -25.74 30.50
CA LEU A 102 9.46 -25.99 30.15
C LEU A 102 9.33 -26.33 28.66
N ASP A 103 8.35 -27.18 28.34
CA ASP A 103 7.99 -27.56 26.95
C ASP A 103 6.67 -26.89 26.49
N SER A 104 6.31 -25.77 27.13
CA SER A 104 5.11 -25.01 26.81
C SER A 104 5.38 -23.93 25.77
N SER A 105 4.38 -23.55 25.01
CA SER A 105 4.43 -22.37 24.15
C SER A 105 4.12 -21.09 24.95
N PRO A 106 4.62 -19.91 24.52
CA PRO A 106 4.22 -18.63 25.11
C PRO A 106 2.69 -18.45 25.20
N GLN A 107 1.95 -18.95 24.20
CA GLN A 107 0.49 -18.88 24.15
C GLN A 107 -0.15 -19.72 25.27
N GLU A 108 0.33 -20.94 25.51
CA GLU A 108 -0.15 -21.79 26.59
C GLU A 108 0.14 -21.21 27.97
N GLU A 109 1.30 -20.56 28.15
CA GLU A 109 1.65 -19.85 29.37
C GLU A 109 0.70 -18.67 29.64
N PHE A 110 0.42 -17.85 28.62
CA PHE A 110 -0.55 -16.75 28.75
C PHE A 110 -1.98 -17.25 28.96
N LEU A 111 -2.40 -18.31 28.29
CA LEU A 111 -3.72 -18.92 28.52
C LEU A 111 -3.82 -19.49 29.93
N SER A 112 -2.76 -20.12 30.44
CA SER A 112 -2.69 -20.62 31.81
C SER A 112 -2.78 -19.48 32.83
N LEU A 113 -2.15 -18.34 32.56
CA LEU A 113 -2.29 -17.13 33.38
C LEU A 113 -3.74 -16.61 33.38
N LEU A 114 -4.37 -16.51 32.20
CA LEU A 114 -5.75 -16.03 32.05
C LEU A 114 -6.77 -16.95 32.72
N CYS A 115 -6.58 -18.27 32.62
CA CYS A 115 -7.53 -19.26 33.14
C CYS A 115 -7.28 -19.65 34.60
N GLY A 116 -6.05 -19.55 35.11
CA GLY A 116 -5.64 -20.09 36.40
C GLY A 116 -5.07 -19.07 37.39
N ALA A 117 -4.92 -17.80 37.01
CA ALA A 117 -4.28 -16.74 37.81
C ALA A 117 -2.89 -17.10 38.39
N ARG A 118 -2.23 -18.13 37.86
CA ARG A 118 -0.87 -18.53 38.24
C ARG A 118 0.10 -18.11 37.15
N THR A 119 1.14 -17.38 37.53
CA THR A 119 2.27 -17.08 36.67
C THR A 119 3.33 -18.17 36.86
N SER A 120 3.74 -18.84 35.79
CA SER A 120 4.94 -19.67 35.81
C SER A 120 6.20 -18.82 36.06
N PRO A 121 7.30 -19.40 36.56
CA PRO A 121 8.57 -18.68 36.73
C PRO A 121 9.05 -17.92 35.47
N PRO A 122 9.09 -18.51 34.25
CA PRO A 122 9.51 -17.77 33.07
C PRO A 122 8.53 -16.65 32.72
N LEU A 123 7.21 -16.90 32.81
CA LEU A 123 6.22 -15.84 32.52
C LEU A 123 6.31 -14.69 33.52
N HIS A 124 6.54 -14.99 34.81
CA HIS A 124 6.73 -13.97 35.83
C HIS A 124 7.97 -13.12 35.56
N GLN A 125 9.11 -13.75 35.28
CA GLN A 125 10.35 -13.02 34.95
C GLN A 125 10.18 -12.20 33.66
N PHE A 126 9.49 -12.73 32.65
CA PHE A 126 9.18 -11.98 31.44
C PHE A 126 8.38 -10.71 31.75
N LEU A 127 7.29 -10.83 32.50
CA LEU A 127 6.41 -9.70 32.82
C LEU A 127 7.11 -8.62 33.63
N VAL A 128 7.93 -9.01 34.60
CA VAL A 128 8.58 -8.07 35.53
C VAL A 128 9.87 -7.49 34.96
N SER A 129 10.69 -8.31 34.30
CA SER A 129 12.07 -7.95 33.95
C SER A 129 12.28 -7.66 32.46
N SER A 130 11.66 -8.43 31.56
CA SER A 130 11.88 -8.30 30.11
C SER A 130 10.91 -7.32 29.45
N LEU A 131 9.62 -7.50 29.70
CA LEU A 131 8.56 -6.65 29.18
C LEU A 131 8.41 -5.40 30.04
N GLY A 132 8.11 -5.59 31.33
CA GLY A 132 7.86 -4.52 32.30
C GLY A 132 6.69 -3.60 31.91
N GLU A 133 6.33 -2.70 32.81
CA GLU A 133 5.25 -1.73 32.54
C GLU A 133 5.60 -0.78 31.38
N VAL A 134 6.84 -0.29 31.35
CA VAL A 134 7.30 0.67 30.34
C VAL A 134 7.36 0.04 28.95
N GLY A 135 7.87 -1.19 28.84
CA GLY A 135 7.94 -1.91 27.57
C GLY A 135 6.54 -2.24 27.06
N LEU A 136 5.65 -2.71 27.93
CA LEU A 136 4.24 -2.95 27.58
C LEU A 136 3.55 -1.68 27.08
N LYS A 137 3.69 -0.55 27.80
CA LYS A 137 3.12 0.74 27.38
C LYS A 137 3.64 1.19 26.02
N ARG A 138 4.94 1.00 25.75
CA ARG A 138 5.56 1.36 24.47
C ARG A 138 5.02 0.52 23.32
N VAL A 139 5.01 -0.81 23.48
CA VAL A 139 4.48 -1.74 22.48
C VAL A 139 2.99 -1.48 22.23
N SER A 140 2.19 -1.35 23.30
CA SER A 140 0.77 -1.03 23.22
C SER A 140 0.52 0.27 22.45
N LYS A 141 1.27 1.34 22.74
CA LYS A 141 1.16 2.61 22.02
C LYS A 141 1.54 2.48 20.55
N ALA A 142 2.63 1.78 20.24
CA ALA A 142 3.10 1.60 18.86
C ALA A 142 2.06 0.85 18.02
N VAL A 143 1.56 -0.29 18.51
CA VAL A 143 0.54 -1.10 17.83
C VAL A 143 -0.79 -0.35 17.72
N SER A 144 -1.23 0.33 18.78
CA SER A 144 -2.48 1.11 18.75
C SER A 144 -2.43 2.26 17.75
N ASN A 145 -1.28 2.95 17.67
CA ASN A 145 -1.10 4.04 16.71
C ASN A 145 -1.10 3.52 15.28
N ALA A 146 -0.32 2.47 14.99
CA ALA A 146 -0.31 1.85 13.67
C ALA A 146 -1.72 1.35 13.25
N GLY A 147 -2.48 0.78 14.18
CA GLY A 147 -3.86 0.37 13.93
C GLY A 147 -4.82 1.52 13.64
N LYS A 148 -4.66 2.68 14.31
CA LYS A 148 -5.46 3.89 14.04
C LYS A 148 -5.17 4.47 12.67
N GLU A 149 -3.90 4.57 12.29
CA GLU A 149 -3.50 5.04 10.96
C GLU A 149 -4.06 4.12 9.86
N LEU A 150 -4.02 2.80 10.08
CA LEU A 150 -4.63 1.83 9.17
C LEU A 150 -6.14 2.03 9.04
N GLN A 151 -6.83 2.23 10.17
CA GLN A 151 -8.26 2.53 10.15
C GLN A 151 -8.57 3.81 9.38
N LEU A 152 -7.79 4.89 9.58
CA LEU A 152 -7.98 6.16 8.89
C LEU A 152 -7.83 6.00 7.37
N ILE A 153 -6.80 5.30 6.90
CA ILE A 153 -6.59 5.10 5.45
C ILE A 153 -7.73 4.28 4.85
N VAL A 154 -8.20 3.23 5.54
CA VAL A 154 -9.33 2.43 5.05
C VAL A 154 -10.60 3.29 4.93
N LEU A 155 -10.87 4.14 5.92
CA LEU A 155 -12.04 5.01 5.92
C LEU A 155 -11.92 6.16 4.90
N ASP A 156 -10.80 6.86 4.87
CA ASP A 156 -10.63 8.08 4.06
C ASP A 156 -10.33 7.79 2.59
N HIS A 157 -9.56 6.72 2.31
CA HIS A 157 -9.01 6.48 0.98
C HIS A 157 -9.59 5.27 0.24
N LEU A 158 -10.24 4.32 0.93
CA LEU A 158 -10.76 3.08 0.30
C LEU A 158 -12.29 2.93 0.33
N GLN A 159 -13.00 3.68 1.17
CA GLN A 159 -14.47 3.59 1.30
C GLN A 159 -15.26 4.71 0.58
N ASN A 160 -14.58 5.74 0.06
CA ASN A 160 -15.18 6.79 -0.77
C ASN A 160 -14.92 6.56 -2.25
#